data_AF-A0A8T4SWQ8-F1
#
_entry.id   AF-A0A8T4SWQ8-F1
#
_cell.length_a   1.000
_cell.length_b   1.000
_cell.length_c   1.000
_cell.angle_alpha   90.00
_cell.angle_beta   90.00
_cell.angle_gamma   90.00
#
_symmetry.space_group_name_H-M   'P 1'
#
loop_
_entity.id
_entity.type
_entity.pdbx_description
1 polymer ?
#
loop_
_entity_poly.entity_id
_entity_poly.type
_entity_poly.pdbx_seq_one_letter_code
_entity_poly.pdbx_strand_id
1 'polypeptide(L)'
;MTELKIAPPQVPETVFFILLDDKGNPVEGATCKADMEQNGKTWEKSFDNLKVTDVIDPYVYNIPVDKGLYVLTTDLKSPREFSIKIVCINPDNQGVASKVIDQDHIPCDLREGGKLLVC
;
A
#
# COMPACT_ATOMS: atom_id res chain seq x y z
N MET A 1 0.35 -8.64 37.18
CA MET A 1 0.30 -7.41 36.36
C MET A 1 0.72 -7.81 34.95
N THR A 2 -0.19 -7.79 34.00
CA THR A 2 0.09 -8.14 32.61
C THR A 2 0.53 -6.87 31.91
N GLU A 3 1.81 -6.78 31.55
CA GLU A 3 2.33 -5.66 30.76
C GLU A 3 1.69 -5.70 29.37
N LEU A 4 1.01 -4.61 29.00
CA LEU A 4 0.53 -4.38 27.64
C LEU A 4 1.75 -4.08 26.76
N LYS A 5 2.38 -5.11 26.21
CA LYS A 5 3.46 -4.95 25.23
C LYS A 5 2.84 -4.43 23.93
N ILE A 6 2.96 -3.12 23.69
CA ILE A 6 2.69 -2.53 22.38
C ILE A 6 3.67 -3.17 21.42
N ALA A 7 3.17 -3.96 20.47
CA ALA A 7 4.02 -4.54 19.43
C ALA A 7 4.74 -3.38 18.70
N PRO A 8 6.05 -3.51 18.41
CA PRO A 8 6.74 -2.48 17.64
C PRO A 8 6.00 -2.22 16.32
N PRO A 9 6.00 -0.99 15.80
CA PRO A 9 5.39 -0.68 14.51
C PRO A 9 5.95 -1.66 13.48
N GLN A 10 5.07 -2.48 12.92
CA GLN A 10 5.49 -3.43 11.91
C GLN A 10 5.53 -2.71 10.57
N VAL A 11 6.61 -2.94 9.84
CA VAL A 11 6.74 -2.46 8.49
C VAL A 11 5.90 -3.35 7.58
N PRO A 12 5.08 -2.77 6.70
CA PRO A 12 4.30 -3.58 5.78
C PRO A 12 5.24 -4.22 4.76
N GLU A 13 5.17 -5.54 4.64
CA GLU A 13 5.86 -6.31 3.60
C GLU A 13 5.16 -6.11 2.25
N THR A 14 3.83 -5.98 2.28
CA THR A 14 2.99 -5.73 1.11
C THR A 14 1.99 -4.60 1.38
N VAL A 15 1.84 -3.71 0.40
CA VAL A 15 0.84 -2.65 0.37
C VAL A 15 -0.14 -2.93 -0.76
N PHE A 16 -1.42 -2.96 -0.41
CA PHE A 16 -2.55 -2.93 -1.33
C PHE A 16 -3.16 -1.55 -1.30
N PHE A 17 -3.53 -1.05 -2.47
CA PHE A 17 -4.41 0.11 -2.52
C PHE A 17 -5.43 0.01 -3.63
N ILE A 18 -6.60 0.61 -3.41
CA ILE A 18 -7.62 0.78 -4.44
C ILE A 18 -7.56 2.22 -4.96
N LEU A 19 -7.36 2.38 -6.26
CA LEU A 19 -7.46 3.69 -6.90
C LEU A 19 -8.93 3.97 -7.25
N LEU A 20 -9.48 5.06 -6.71
CA LEU A 20 -10.85 5.49 -6.99
C LEU A 20 -10.86 6.81 -7.76
N ASP A 21 -11.82 6.98 -8.67
CA ASP A 21 -12.12 8.25 -9.32
C ASP A 21 -12.89 9.21 -8.39
N ASP A 22 -13.21 10.40 -8.88
CA ASP A 22 -13.97 11.42 -8.16
C ASP A 22 -15.41 11.01 -7.80
N LYS A 23 -15.91 9.94 -8.42
CA LYS A 23 -17.23 9.34 -8.19
C LYS A 23 -17.17 8.09 -7.32
N GLY A 24 -15.98 7.72 -6.83
CA GLY A 24 -15.77 6.54 -6.01
C GLY A 24 -15.76 5.22 -6.80
N ASN A 25 -15.60 5.26 -8.12
CA ASN A 25 -15.44 4.05 -8.95
C ASN A 25 -13.97 3.66 -9.05
N PRO A 26 -13.63 2.36 -9.11
CA PRO A 26 -12.27 1.93 -9.31
C PRO A 26 -11.69 2.36 -10.67
N VAL A 27 -10.45 2.84 -10.67
CA VAL A 27 -9.70 3.23 -11.87
C VAL A 27 -8.76 2.10 -12.27
N GLU A 28 -8.92 1.60 -13.49
CA GLU A 28 -8.04 0.58 -14.07
C GLU A 28 -6.97 1.20 -14.97
N GLY A 29 -5.83 0.50 -15.13
CA GLY A 29 -4.81 0.88 -16.10
C GLY A 29 -4.00 2.12 -15.74
N ALA A 30 -4.17 2.66 -14.53
CA ALA A 30 -3.30 3.70 -14.01
C ALA A 30 -1.86 3.17 -13.89
N THR A 31 -0.90 4.06 -14.16
CA THR A 31 0.52 3.78 -13.96
C THR A 31 0.90 4.25 -12.57
N CYS A 32 1.27 3.32 -11.70
CA CYS A 32 1.61 3.61 -10.32
C CYS A 32 3.08 3.30 -10.01
N LYS A 33 3.71 4.17 -9.24
CA LYS A 33 5.09 4.07 -8.76
C LYS A 33 5.16 4.39 -7.28
N ALA A 34 6.12 3.81 -6.59
CA ALA A 34 6.43 4.13 -5.21
C ALA A 34 7.91 4.47 -5.05
N ASP A 35 8.20 5.60 -4.41
CA ASP A 35 9.50 5.88 -3.83
C ASP A 35 9.50 5.37 -2.39
N MET A 36 10.42 4.47 -2.08
CA MET A 36 10.63 3.96 -0.73
C MET A 36 11.91 4.55 -0.17
N GLU A 37 11.86 4.97 1.09
CA GLU A 37 12.97 5.53 1.83
C GLU A 37 13.14 4.76 3.15
N GLN A 38 14.37 4.32 3.45
CA GLN A 38 14.73 3.70 4.73
C GLN A 38 16.20 3.96 5.04
N ASN A 39 16.50 4.46 6.24
CA ASN A 39 17.85 4.76 6.70
C ASN A 39 18.65 5.64 5.69
N GLY A 40 18.00 6.65 5.10
CA GLY A 40 18.61 7.57 4.13
C GLY A 40 18.90 6.96 2.74
N LYS A 41 18.43 5.74 2.46
CA LYS A 41 18.46 5.14 1.13
C LYS A 41 17.08 5.26 0.48
N THR A 42 17.05 5.67 -0.78
CA THR A 42 15.82 5.76 -1.58
C THR A 42 15.87 4.82 -2.77
N TRP A 43 14.78 4.13 -3.07
CA TRP A 43 14.62 3.33 -4.29
C TRP A 43 13.19 3.40 -4.80
N GLU A 44 13.04 3.36 -6.13
CA GLU A 44 11.74 3.34 -6.80
C GLU A 44 11.30 1.89 -7.06
N LYS A 45 10.01 1.61 -6.98
CA LYS A 45 9.41 0.38 -7.49
C LYS A 45 8.09 0.68 -8.19
N SER A 46 7.87 -0.02 -9.29
CA SER A 46 6.57 0.01 -9.99
C SER A 46 5.62 -0.96 -9.31
N PHE A 47 4.33 -0.64 -9.35
CA PHE A 47 3.30 -1.56 -8.87
C PHE A 47 3.13 -2.68 -9.86
N ASP A 48 2.96 -3.89 -9.34
CA ASP A 48 2.58 -5.02 -10.18
C ASP A 48 1.07 -4.95 -10.43
N ASN A 49 0.66 -5.12 -11.69
CA ASN A 49 -0.74 -5.37 -12.04
C ASN A 49 -1.06 -6.84 -11.74
N LEU A 50 -1.00 -7.22 -10.46
CA LEU A 50 -1.43 -8.52 -9.98
C LEU A 50 -2.94 -8.51 -9.76
N LYS A 51 -3.60 -9.64 -9.98
CA LYS A 51 -4.97 -9.79 -9.52
C LYS A 51 -4.95 -9.94 -8.01
N VAL A 52 -5.90 -9.32 -7.33
CA VAL A 52 -6.11 -9.43 -5.87
C VAL A 52 -6.02 -10.88 -5.41
N THR A 53 -6.70 -11.76 -6.16
CA THR A 53 -6.81 -13.20 -5.93
C THR A 53 -5.48 -13.94 -6.00
N ASP A 54 -4.48 -13.37 -6.67
CA ASP A 54 -3.16 -13.99 -6.80
C ASP A 54 -2.32 -13.78 -5.52
N VAL A 55 -2.73 -12.86 -4.65
CA VAL A 55 -1.94 -12.43 -3.49
C VAL A 55 -2.69 -12.63 -2.17
N ILE A 56 -4.01 -12.41 -2.13
CA ILE A 56 -4.84 -12.56 -0.92
C ILE A 56 -6.23 -13.09 -1.25
N ASP A 57 -6.88 -13.74 -0.28
CA ASP A 57 -8.30 -14.10 -0.39
C ASP A 57 -9.17 -12.83 -0.19
N PRO A 58 -9.78 -12.28 -1.25
CA PRO A 58 -10.52 -11.02 -1.16
C PRO A 58 -11.76 -11.13 -0.25
N TYR A 59 -12.31 -12.33 -0.03
CA TYR A 59 -13.45 -12.56 0.85
C TYR A 59 -13.03 -12.47 2.33
N VAL A 60 -11.83 -12.92 2.66
CA VAL A 60 -11.26 -12.78 4.01
C VAL A 60 -11.04 -11.31 4.35
N TYR A 61 -10.67 -10.50 3.35
CA TYR A 61 -10.28 -9.12 3.55
C TYR A 61 -11.37 -8.09 3.17
N ASN A 62 -12.54 -8.52 2.70
CA ASN A 62 -13.61 -7.65 2.18
C ASN A 62 -13.11 -6.65 1.13
N ILE A 63 -12.17 -7.07 0.29
CA ILE A 63 -11.60 -6.24 -0.75
C ILE A 63 -12.42 -6.44 -2.04
N PRO A 64 -12.93 -5.37 -2.67
CA PRO A 64 -13.59 -5.45 -3.97
C PRO A 64 -12.66 -6.13 -4.97
N VAL A 65 -13.11 -7.25 -5.54
CA VAL A 65 -12.20 -8.18 -6.24
C VAL A 65 -11.86 -7.72 -7.65
N ASP A 66 -12.61 -6.77 -8.20
CA ASP A 66 -12.80 -6.81 -9.65
C ASP A 66 -12.08 -5.72 -10.44
N LYS A 67 -11.71 -4.57 -9.85
CA LYS A 67 -11.18 -3.42 -10.61
C LYS A 67 -10.34 -2.47 -9.75
N GLY A 68 -9.26 -1.92 -10.33
CA GLY A 68 -8.48 -0.81 -9.74
C GLY A 68 -7.67 -1.10 -8.47
N LEU A 69 -7.39 -2.37 -8.16
CA LEU A 69 -6.46 -2.75 -7.09
C LEU A 69 -5.02 -2.81 -7.60
N TYR A 70 -4.10 -2.30 -6.78
CA TYR A 70 -2.66 -2.28 -7.05
C TYR A 70 -1.89 -2.90 -5.89
N VAL A 71 -0.83 -3.63 -6.21
CA VAL A 71 0.01 -4.33 -5.23
C VAL A 71 1.46 -3.86 -5.30
N LEU A 72 2.04 -3.56 -4.14
CA LEU A 72 3.46 -3.25 -3.98
C LEU A 72 4.05 -4.12 -2.87
N THR A 73 5.09 -4.88 -3.22
CA THR A 73 5.99 -5.48 -2.24
C THR A 73 7.04 -4.44 -1.85
N THR A 74 7.20 -4.13 -0.57
CA THR A 74 7.97 -2.95 -0.14
C THR A 74 9.47 -3.22 0.05
N ASP A 75 9.88 -4.49 0.15
CA ASP A 75 11.26 -4.93 0.44
C ASP A 75 11.91 -4.26 1.67
N LEU A 76 11.11 -3.60 2.52
CA LEU A 76 11.55 -2.87 3.70
C LEU A 76 12.00 -3.87 4.78
N LYS A 77 13.16 -3.62 5.39
CA LYS A 77 13.79 -4.59 6.31
C LYS A 77 13.77 -4.19 7.77
N SER A 78 13.63 -2.89 8.06
CA SER A 78 13.70 -2.34 9.41
C SER A 78 12.39 -1.64 9.79
N PRO A 79 11.80 -1.92 10.96
CA PRO A 79 10.58 -1.26 11.44
C PRO A 79 10.76 0.23 11.76
N ARG A 80 11.99 0.74 11.76
CA ARG A 80 12.31 2.13 12.14
C ARG A 80 12.63 2.95 10.90
N GLU A 81 12.08 4.17 10.87
CA GLU A 81 12.39 5.21 9.89
C GLU A 81 12.20 4.76 8.44
N PHE A 82 10.93 4.59 8.05
CA PHE A 82 10.56 4.34 6.66
C PHE A 82 9.55 5.37 6.14
N SER A 83 9.58 5.59 4.83
CA SER A 83 8.54 6.32 4.10
C SER A 83 8.28 5.63 2.76
N ILE A 84 7.01 5.48 2.40
CA ILE A 84 6.56 4.99 1.11
C ILE A 84 5.72 6.10 0.48
N LYS A 85 6.19 6.65 -0.63
CA LYS A 85 5.50 7.71 -1.38
C LYS A 85 4.98 7.11 -2.67
N ILE A 86 3.67 6.91 -2.74
CA ILE A 86 2.98 6.32 -3.88
C ILE A 86 2.44 7.45 -4.76
N VAL A 87 2.65 7.34 -6.06
CA VAL A 87 2.07 8.21 -7.08
C VAL A 87 1.45 7.36 -8.17
N CYS A 88 0.19 7.64 -8.50
CA CYS A 88 -0.55 7.03 -9.58
C CYS A 88 -1.00 8.07 -10.59
N ILE A 89 -0.80 7.78 -11.86
CA ILE A 89 -1.26 8.59 -12.98
C ILE A 89 -2.35 7.83 -13.70
N ASN A 90 -3.53 8.45 -13.83
CA ASN A 90 -4.66 7.87 -14.55
C ASN A 90 -4.29 7.54 -16.00
N PRO A 91 -4.92 6.53 -16.63
CA PRO A 91 -4.61 6.12 -18.00
C PRO A 91 -4.86 7.22 -19.05
N ASP A 92 -5.72 8.20 -18.74
CA ASP A 92 -6.00 9.36 -19.58
C ASP A 92 -5.01 10.53 -19.35
N ASN A 93 -4.06 10.38 -18.43
CA ASN A 93 -3.14 11.41 -17.95
C ASN A 93 -3.83 12.68 -17.40
N GLN A 94 -5.10 12.61 -17.00
CA GLN A 94 -5.85 13.76 -16.51
C GLN A 94 -5.91 13.87 -14.98
N GLY A 95 -5.36 12.89 -14.26
CA GLY A 95 -5.39 12.86 -12.80
C GLY A 95 -4.13 12.24 -12.20
N VAL A 96 -3.71 12.79 -11.06
CA VAL A 96 -2.63 12.28 -10.22
C VAL A 96 -3.17 12.03 -8.82
N ALA A 97 -3.07 10.79 -8.35
CA ALA A 97 -3.30 10.44 -6.96
C ALA A 97 -1.95 10.21 -6.26
N SER A 98 -1.80 10.69 -5.04
CA SER A 98 -0.60 10.43 -4.24
C SER A 98 -0.94 10.08 -2.80
N LYS A 99 -0.09 9.24 -2.21
CA LYS A 99 -0.23 8.80 -0.82
C LYS A 99 1.16 8.68 -0.21
N VAL A 100 1.31 9.21 1.01
CA VAL A 100 2.49 8.98 1.83
C VAL A 100 2.08 8.05 2.97
N ILE A 101 2.87 6.99 3.16
CA ILE A 101 2.73 6.05 4.26
C ILE A 101 4.06 6.11 5.02
N ASP A 102 3.99 6.45 6.29
CA ASP A 102 5.13 6.48 7.19
C ASP A 102 4.72 5.95 8.57
N GLN A 103 5.68 5.87 9.50
CA GLN A 103 5.46 5.33 10.85
C GLN A 103 4.46 6.14 11.70
N ASP A 104 4.28 7.43 11.40
CA ASP A 104 3.46 8.37 12.18
C ASP A 104 2.07 8.58 11.54
N HIS A 105 1.94 8.27 10.25
CA HIS A 105 0.73 8.41 9.45
C HIS A 105 0.50 7.15 8.62
N ILE A 106 -0.18 6.17 9.23
CA ILE A 106 -0.72 5.00 8.53
C ILE A 106 -2.24 5.18 8.43
N PRO A 107 -2.77 5.89 7.40
CA PRO A 107 -4.20 6.12 7.22
C PRO A 107 -4.93 4.89 6.64
N CYS A 108 -4.39 3.70 6.84
CA CYS A 108 -4.80 2.46 6.18
C CYS A 108 -4.84 1.31 7.20
N ASP A 109 -5.57 0.25 6.89
CA ASP A 109 -5.73 -0.88 7.81
C ASP A 109 -4.49 -1.78 7.78
N LEU A 110 -3.79 -1.88 8.92
CA LEU A 110 -2.75 -2.89 9.14
C LEU A 110 -3.41 -4.23 9.52
N ARG A 111 -3.10 -5.28 8.76
CA ARG A 111 -3.59 -6.65 8.92
C ARG A 111 -2.42 -7.63 9.00
N GLU A 112 -2.71 -8.87 9.37
CA GLU A 112 -1.69 -9.94 9.52
C GLU A 112 -0.52 -9.54 10.45
N GLY A 113 -0.83 -8.90 11.58
CA GLY A 113 0.18 -8.39 12.51
C GLY A 113 0.89 -7.13 12.04
N GLY A 114 0.56 -6.58 10.87
CA GLY A 114 1.14 -5.38 10.28
C GLY A 114 2.04 -5.64 9.07
N LYS A 115 2.11 -6.88 8.61
CA LYS A 115 2.74 -7.28 7.33
C LYS A 115 1.96 -6.79 6.11
N LEU A 116 0.64 -6.69 6.27
CA LEU A 116 -0.29 -6.37 5.21
C LEU A 116 -0.88 -4.98 5.46
N LEU A 117 -0.68 -4.05 4.54
CA LEU A 117 -1.33 -2.74 4.59
C LEU A 117 -2.40 -2.64 3.50
N VAL A 118 -3.64 -2.34 3.89
CA VAL A 118 -4.76 -2.16 2.96
C VAL A 118 -5.22 -0.70 2.98
N CYS A 119 -4.90 -0.02 1.91
CA CYS A 119 -5.47 1.25 1.45
C CYS A 119 -6.38 0.95 0.23
#